data_AF-A0A0F5NBS1-F1
#
_entry.id   AF-A0A0F5NBS1-F1
#
_cell.length_a   1.000
_cell.length_b   1.000
_cell.length_c   1.000
_cell.angle_alpha   90.00
_cell.angle_beta   90.00
_cell.angle_gamma   90.00
#
_symmetry.space_group_name_H-M   'P 1'
#
loop_
_entity.id
_entity.type
_entity.pdbx_description
1 polymer ?
#
loop_
_entity_poly.entity_id
_entity_poly.type
_entity_poly.pdbx_seq_one_letter_code
_entity_poly.pdbx_strand_id
1 'polypeptide(L)'
;MSFSYFVRMHWAAFRALLVLTVITGIAYPLFIWLVAQIPGLHDKAEGSILTANGKPVGSRLIGQLFTDKDGNPLPQYFQSRPSAAGNGYDPLSSGASNLGPESIVDTSGKPSLLTTVCSRSAAVGLLERVDGSRPFCTGGGVGAVLSVIGPRDARGNVVHPTRVVSVNEPCQTTQAPFLTLYEGVRVECAKFGEDYAIGQIVPIRGTAPAHPAVPADAVTASGSGLDPNISPAYADLQVARVAKARHVSPDQIREVLAHNRSGRTLGFFGEPCVNVLQLNLQLDHKYPVSS
;
A
#
# COMPACT_ATOMS: atom_id res chain seq x y z
N MET A 1 -56.10 -21.67 10.35
CA MET A 1 -54.98 -22.41 10.98
C MET A 1 -55.27 -22.55 12.47
N SER A 2 -55.15 -23.75 13.04
CA SER A 2 -55.42 -23.95 14.48
C SER A 2 -54.25 -23.41 15.33
N PHE A 3 -54.58 -22.65 16.38
CA PHE A 3 -53.63 -22.05 17.32
C PHE A 3 -52.64 -23.07 17.90
N SER A 4 -53.06 -24.32 18.08
CA SER A 4 -52.20 -25.42 18.56
C SER A 4 -51.09 -25.79 17.57
N TYR A 5 -51.38 -25.80 16.26
CA TYR A 5 -50.36 -26.03 15.23
C TYR A 5 -49.35 -24.88 15.18
N PHE A 6 -49.81 -23.65 15.36
CA PHE A 6 -48.95 -22.48 15.45
C PHE A 6 -47.99 -22.58 16.64
N VAL A 7 -48.48 -22.86 17.84
CA VAL A 7 -47.65 -22.99 19.05
C VAL A 7 -46.62 -24.12 18.92
N ARG A 8 -47.02 -25.30 18.44
CA ARG A 8 -46.11 -26.45 18.29
C ARG A 8 -44.98 -26.18 17.30
N MET A 9 -45.30 -25.52 16.18
CA MET A 9 -44.32 -25.16 15.16
C MET A 9 -43.30 -24.15 15.68
N HIS A 10 -43.76 -23.08 16.34
CA HIS A 10 -42.88 -22.04 16.89
C HIS A 10 -42.01 -22.57 18.03
N TRP A 11 -42.55 -23.48 18.84
CA TRP A 11 -41.78 -24.13 19.91
C TRP A 11 -40.69 -25.06 19.38
N ALA A 12 -40.98 -25.84 18.33
CA ALA A 12 -39.97 -26.65 17.66
C ALA A 12 -38.86 -25.77 17.04
N ALA A 13 -39.24 -24.67 16.38
CA ALA A 13 -38.29 -23.70 15.83
C ALA A 13 -37.43 -23.05 16.92
N PHE A 14 -38.03 -22.65 18.04
CA PHE A 14 -37.32 -22.06 19.17
C PHE A 14 -36.34 -23.06 19.81
N ARG A 15 -36.74 -24.33 20.00
CA ARG A 15 -35.82 -25.38 20.47
C ARG A 15 -34.66 -25.59 19.51
N ALA A 16 -34.93 -25.65 18.21
CA ALA A 16 -33.87 -25.78 17.21
C ALA A 16 -32.90 -24.58 17.26
N LEU A 17 -33.43 -23.36 17.41
CA LEU A 17 -32.61 -22.15 17.59
C LEU A 17 -31.74 -22.22 18.84
N LEU A 18 -32.28 -22.65 19.99
CA LEU A 18 -31.51 -22.79 21.23
C LEU A 18 -30.41 -23.85 21.09
N VAL A 19 -30.75 -25.02 20.57
CA VAL A 19 -29.79 -26.11 20.37
C VAL A 19 -28.68 -25.68 19.42
N LEU A 20 -29.01 -25.07 18.28
CA LEU A 20 -28.01 -24.59 17.34
C LEU A 20 -27.16 -23.46 17.94
N THR A 21 -27.74 -22.55 18.71
CA THR A 21 -26.98 -21.50 19.43
C THR A 21 -25.97 -22.10 20.40
N VAL A 22 -26.35 -23.12 21.17
CA VAL A 22 -25.42 -23.80 22.09
C VAL A 22 -24.33 -24.53 21.32
N ILE A 23 -24.68 -25.22 20.24
CA ILE A 23 -23.72 -25.98 19.44
C ILE A 23 -22.73 -25.04 18.74
N THR A 24 -23.19 -24.02 18.02
CA THR A 24 -22.34 -23.15 17.20
C THR A 24 -21.72 -21.99 17.98
N GLY A 25 -22.36 -21.54 19.06
CA GLY A 25 -21.88 -20.42 19.88
C GLY A 25 -21.05 -20.84 21.09
N ILE A 26 -21.18 -22.08 21.58
CA ILE A 26 -20.45 -22.55 22.78
C ILE A 26 -19.63 -23.80 22.47
N ALA A 27 -20.28 -24.89 22.05
CA ALA A 27 -19.58 -26.17 21.89
C ALA A 27 -18.48 -26.11 20.81
N TYR A 28 -18.78 -25.51 19.66
CA TYR A 28 -17.83 -25.39 18.55
C TYR A 28 -16.64 -24.46 18.88
N PRO A 29 -16.83 -23.21 19.38
CA PRO A 29 -15.69 -22.35 19.75
C PRO A 29 -14.80 -22.95 20.84
N LEU A 30 -15.38 -23.58 21.87
CA LEU A 30 -14.61 -24.25 22.91
C LEU A 30 -13.81 -25.43 22.36
N PHE A 31 -14.41 -26.22 21.49
CA PHE A 31 -13.72 -27.33 20.82
C PHE A 31 -12.53 -26.82 19.98
N ILE A 32 -12.73 -25.78 19.16
CA ILE A 32 -11.64 -25.21 18.36
C ILE A 32 -10.55 -24.59 19.24
N TRP A 33 -10.92 -23.92 20.34
CA TRP A 33 -9.97 -23.39 21.30
C TRP A 33 -9.13 -24.50 21.96
N LEU A 34 -9.74 -25.63 22.32
CA LEU A 34 -9.00 -26.79 22.85
C LEU A 34 -8.02 -27.37 21.83
N VAL A 35 -8.44 -27.49 20.57
CA VAL A 35 -7.57 -27.93 19.47
C VAL A 35 -6.39 -26.97 19.27
N ALA A 36 -6.60 -25.67 19.46
CA ALA A 36 -5.55 -24.67 19.35
C ALA A 36 -4.46 -24.83 20.42
N GLN A 37 -4.73 -25.47 21.55
CA GLN A 37 -3.73 -25.74 22.61
C GLN A 37 -2.77 -26.88 22.26
N ILE A 38 -2.98 -27.60 21.16
CA ILE A 38 -2.07 -28.67 20.72
C ILE A 38 -0.69 -28.08 20.37
N PRO A 39 0.42 -28.71 20.81
CA PRO A 39 1.77 -28.27 20.47
C PRO A 39 1.96 -28.08 18.95
N GLY A 40 2.50 -26.93 18.54
CA GLY A 40 2.68 -26.53 17.15
C GLY A 40 1.52 -25.74 16.53
N LEU A 41 0.35 -25.70 17.18
CA LEU A 41 -0.77 -24.82 16.81
C LEU A 41 -0.90 -23.61 17.77
N HIS A 42 -0.49 -23.78 19.02
CA HIS A 42 -0.62 -22.77 20.06
C HIS A 42 -0.03 -21.40 19.65
N ASP A 43 1.22 -21.37 19.17
CA ASP A 43 1.86 -20.11 18.75
C ASP A 43 1.11 -19.38 17.63
N LYS A 44 0.42 -20.12 16.76
CA LYS A 44 -0.39 -19.55 15.68
C LYS A 44 -1.69 -18.96 16.22
N ALA A 45 -2.30 -19.63 17.20
CA ALA A 45 -3.53 -19.19 17.84
C ALA A 45 -3.32 -17.96 18.72
N GLU A 46 -2.17 -17.85 19.38
CA GLU A 46 -1.75 -16.66 20.16
C GLU A 46 -1.22 -15.52 19.27
N GLY A 47 -1.42 -15.59 17.96
CA GLY A 47 -1.13 -14.48 17.05
C GLY A 47 0.29 -14.46 16.46
N SER A 48 1.07 -15.53 16.60
CA SER A 48 2.42 -15.66 16.02
C SER A 48 3.38 -14.51 16.41
N ILE A 49 3.45 -14.24 17.70
CA ILE A 49 4.22 -13.13 18.26
C ILE A 49 5.73 -13.36 18.09
N LEU A 50 6.42 -12.33 17.60
CA LEU A 50 7.87 -12.23 17.54
C LEU A 50 8.39 -11.46 18.74
N THR A 51 9.50 -11.94 19.31
CA THR A 51 10.13 -11.33 20.49
C THR A 51 11.55 -10.87 20.18
N ALA A 52 11.96 -9.77 20.79
CA ALA A 52 13.33 -9.27 20.78
C ALA A 52 13.75 -8.98 22.22
N ASN A 53 14.89 -9.51 22.66
CA ASN A 53 15.39 -9.35 24.03
C ASN A 53 14.35 -9.69 25.12
N GLY A 54 13.56 -10.75 24.89
CA GLY A 54 12.51 -11.20 25.81
C GLY A 54 11.24 -10.34 25.82
N LYS A 55 11.13 -9.30 24.99
CA LYS A 55 9.94 -8.45 24.88
C LYS A 55 9.18 -8.73 23.58
N PRO A 56 7.84 -8.76 23.59
CA PRO A 56 7.05 -8.87 22.37
C PRO A 56 7.19 -7.58 21.54
N VAL A 57 7.61 -7.72 20.28
CA VAL A 57 7.84 -6.59 19.37
C VAL A 57 6.81 -6.51 18.25
N GLY A 58 6.08 -7.60 17.98
CA GLY A 58 5.04 -7.62 16.96
C GLY A 58 4.60 -9.04 16.62
N SER A 59 3.82 -9.19 15.56
CA SER A 59 3.41 -10.49 15.01
C SER A 59 4.07 -10.71 13.66
N ARG A 60 4.40 -11.97 13.34
CA ARG A 60 4.84 -12.36 11.98
C ARG A 60 3.78 -12.01 10.91
N LEU A 61 2.52 -11.86 11.30
CA LEU A 61 1.39 -11.64 10.39
C LEU A 61 1.03 -10.16 10.19
N ILE A 62 1.65 -9.24 10.95
CA ILE A 62 1.29 -7.82 10.95
C ILE A 62 2.52 -6.99 10.61
N GLY A 63 2.42 -6.18 9.56
CA GLY A 63 3.46 -5.22 9.19
C GLY A 63 3.53 -4.03 10.15
N GLN A 64 4.64 -3.31 10.08
CA GLN A 64 4.91 -2.12 10.91
C GLN A 64 5.48 -1.00 10.05
N LEU A 65 5.37 0.25 10.53
CA LEU A 65 6.16 1.36 10.00
C LEU A 65 7.58 1.31 10.59
N PHE A 66 8.56 1.52 9.73
CA PHE A 66 9.96 1.67 10.10
C PHE A 66 10.42 3.11 9.86
N THR A 67 9.69 4.06 10.44
CA THR A 67 9.93 5.50 10.37
C THR A 67 10.27 6.07 11.74
N ASP A 68 10.91 7.24 11.76
CA ASP A 68 11.04 8.05 12.97
C ASP A 68 9.71 8.74 13.33
N LYS A 69 9.75 9.49 14.43
CA LYS A 69 8.63 10.28 14.96
C LYS A 69 8.14 11.40 14.03
N ASP A 70 8.98 11.82 13.09
CA ASP A 70 8.69 12.86 12.11
C ASP A 70 8.22 12.25 10.77
N GLY A 71 8.13 10.91 10.69
CA GLY A 71 7.68 10.16 9.52
C GLY A 71 8.78 9.84 8.51
N ASN A 72 10.05 10.15 8.81
CA ASN A 72 11.15 9.84 7.90
C ASN A 72 11.54 8.36 8.00
N PRO A 73 11.84 7.70 6.86
CA PRO A 73 12.24 6.29 6.86
C PRO A 73 13.58 6.07 7.55
N LEU A 74 13.63 5.11 8.46
CA LEU A 74 14.86 4.74 9.17
C LEU A 74 15.83 4.04 8.19
N PRO A 75 17.05 4.58 7.98
CA PRO A 75 17.96 4.10 6.95
C PRO A 75 18.50 2.69 7.21
N GLN A 76 18.50 2.22 8.45
CA GLN A 76 18.95 0.88 8.85
C GLN A 76 17.91 -0.23 8.65
N TYR A 77 16.66 0.13 8.38
CA TYR A 77 15.55 -0.82 8.30
C TYR A 77 15.01 -0.94 6.88
N PHE A 78 14.55 -2.15 6.56
CA PHE A 78 13.72 -2.38 5.39
C PHE A 78 12.37 -1.73 5.61
N GLN A 79 11.93 -1.00 4.60
CA GLN A 79 10.66 -0.30 4.54
C GLN A 79 9.60 -1.25 4.00
N SER A 80 8.46 -1.23 4.69
CA SER A 80 7.27 -1.97 4.33
C SER A 80 6.50 -1.28 3.20
N ARG A 81 5.40 -1.90 2.77
CA ARG A 81 4.53 -1.29 1.76
C ARG A 81 3.81 -0.08 2.34
N PRO A 82 3.35 0.87 1.52
CA PRO A 82 2.45 1.90 2.01
C PRO A 82 1.21 1.30 2.68
N SER A 83 0.77 1.88 3.79
CA SER A 83 -0.45 1.49 4.49
C SER A 83 -1.50 2.60 4.42
N ALA A 84 -2.76 2.22 4.29
CA ALA A 84 -3.91 3.10 4.41
C ALA A 84 -4.72 2.87 5.70
N ALA A 85 -4.20 2.02 6.62
CA ALA A 85 -4.86 1.71 7.88
C ALA A 85 -4.53 2.78 8.93
N GLY A 86 -5.53 3.58 9.31
CA GLY A 86 -5.39 4.64 10.31
C GLY A 86 -4.24 5.60 10.01
N ASN A 87 -3.35 5.81 10.98
CA ASN A 87 -2.14 6.62 10.84
C ASN A 87 -0.94 5.86 10.25
N GLY A 88 -1.21 4.74 9.57
CA GLY A 88 -0.22 3.83 9.03
C GLY A 88 -0.04 2.59 9.91
N TYR A 89 -0.33 1.42 9.34
CA TYR A 89 -0.26 0.12 10.01
C TYR A 89 -1.02 0.04 11.35
N ASP A 90 -2.11 0.79 11.50
CA ASP A 90 -2.95 0.74 12.71
C ASP A 90 -3.86 -0.50 12.70
N PRO A 91 -3.68 -1.47 13.63
CA PRO A 91 -4.47 -2.69 13.66
C PRO A 91 -5.93 -2.46 14.04
N LEU A 92 -6.27 -1.34 14.68
CA LEU A 92 -7.66 -0.98 15.01
C LEU A 92 -8.41 -0.37 13.83
N SER A 93 -7.69 0.04 12.79
CA SER A 93 -8.22 0.73 11.60
C SER A 93 -7.86 0.01 10.30
N SER A 94 -7.81 -1.33 10.34
CA SER A 94 -7.49 -2.18 9.19
C SER A 94 -8.37 -1.87 7.97
N GLY A 95 -7.76 -1.63 6.81
CA GLY A 95 -8.48 -1.30 5.58
C GLY A 95 -7.58 -0.92 4.40
N ALA A 96 -8.21 -0.87 3.22
CA ALA A 96 -7.59 -0.46 1.97
C ALA A 96 -7.84 1.03 1.67
N SER A 97 -7.04 1.60 0.76
CA SER A 97 -7.25 2.97 0.26
C SER A 97 -8.54 3.14 -0.56
N ASN A 98 -9.02 2.06 -1.20
CA ASN A 98 -10.22 2.04 -2.05
C ASN A 98 -10.24 3.08 -3.20
N LEU A 99 -9.08 3.58 -3.63
CA LEU A 99 -8.97 4.44 -4.80
C LEU A 99 -9.00 3.60 -6.08
N GLY A 100 -9.89 3.96 -7.01
CA GLY A 100 -9.99 3.30 -8.32
C GLY A 100 -8.92 3.75 -9.31
N PRO A 101 -8.72 3.01 -10.41
CA PRO A 101 -7.73 3.35 -11.45
C PRO A 101 -7.99 4.69 -12.14
N GLU A 102 -9.24 5.15 -12.19
CA GLU A 102 -9.64 6.45 -12.74
C GLU A 102 -9.39 7.62 -11.77
N SER A 103 -8.87 7.36 -10.55
CA SER A 103 -8.45 8.39 -9.62
C SER A 103 -7.11 8.99 -10.09
N ILE A 104 -7.19 9.90 -11.07
CA ILE A 104 -6.02 10.57 -11.67
C ILE A 104 -5.97 12.08 -11.43
N VAL A 105 -7.07 12.68 -10.94
CA VAL A 105 -7.17 14.11 -10.63
C VAL A 105 -7.25 14.31 -9.12
N ASP A 106 -6.40 15.19 -8.59
CA ASP A 106 -6.36 15.55 -7.18
C ASP A 106 -7.61 16.37 -6.80
N THR A 107 -8.11 16.14 -5.59
CA THR A 107 -9.26 16.88 -5.04
C THR A 107 -8.83 17.69 -3.82
N SER A 108 -9.63 18.68 -3.42
CA SER A 108 -9.30 19.58 -2.30
C SER A 108 -8.93 18.81 -1.03
N GLY A 109 -7.63 18.79 -0.71
CA GLY A 109 -7.07 18.13 0.46
C GLY A 109 -6.92 16.61 0.36
N LYS A 110 -7.18 15.99 -0.80
CA LYS A 110 -7.02 14.55 -1.02
C LYS A 110 -6.33 14.26 -2.35
N PRO A 111 -5.08 13.75 -2.34
CA PRO A 111 -4.39 13.36 -3.55
C PRO A 111 -5.09 12.16 -4.22
N SER A 112 -5.05 12.14 -5.53
CA SER A 112 -5.49 11.03 -6.37
C SER A 112 -4.59 9.80 -6.20
N LEU A 113 -5.04 8.65 -6.68
CA LEU A 113 -4.19 7.45 -6.75
C LEU A 113 -2.92 7.73 -7.56
N LEU A 114 -3.06 8.42 -8.69
CA LEU A 114 -1.93 8.74 -9.56
C LEU A 114 -0.89 9.61 -8.83
N THR A 115 -1.29 10.73 -8.22
CA THR A 115 -0.37 11.58 -7.44
C THR A 115 0.24 10.82 -6.25
N THR A 116 -0.54 9.96 -5.59
CA THR A 116 -0.03 9.13 -4.49
C THR A 116 1.06 8.17 -4.97
N VAL A 117 0.87 7.53 -6.13
CA VAL A 117 1.87 6.64 -6.74
C VAL A 117 3.11 7.41 -7.18
N CYS A 118 2.92 8.57 -7.82
CA CYS A 118 4.02 9.41 -8.30
C CYS A 118 4.90 9.91 -7.15
N SER A 119 4.28 10.41 -6.07
CA SER A 119 5.01 10.98 -4.93
C SER A 119 5.79 9.90 -4.18
N ARG A 120 5.19 8.73 -3.96
CA ARG A 120 5.88 7.57 -3.38
C ARG A 120 7.02 7.07 -4.24
N SER A 121 6.83 6.99 -5.56
CA SER A 121 7.89 6.55 -6.49
C SER A 121 9.07 7.50 -6.46
N ALA A 122 8.82 8.81 -6.47
CA ALA A 122 9.86 9.82 -6.35
C ALA A 122 10.60 9.72 -5.00
N ALA A 123 9.86 9.57 -3.89
CA ALA A 123 10.44 9.42 -2.55
C ALA A 123 11.31 8.17 -2.41
N VAL A 124 10.85 7.02 -2.93
CA VAL A 124 11.64 5.77 -2.94
C VAL A 124 12.87 5.91 -3.85
N GLY A 125 12.72 6.53 -5.02
CA GLY A 125 13.86 6.80 -5.92
C GLY A 125 14.94 7.65 -5.24
N LEU A 126 14.55 8.69 -4.51
CA LEU A 126 15.46 9.52 -3.72
C LEU A 126 16.12 8.76 -2.56
N LEU A 127 15.33 7.99 -1.81
CA LEU A 127 15.81 7.22 -0.65
C LEU A 127 16.84 6.17 -1.05
N GLU A 128 16.56 5.44 -2.13
CA GLU A 128 17.34 4.28 -2.57
C GLU A 128 18.36 4.61 -3.67
N ARG A 129 18.41 5.88 -4.09
CA ARG A 129 19.28 6.40 -5.16
C ARG A 129 19.09 5.66 -6.49
N VAL A 130 17.83 5.45 -6.88
CA VAL A 130 17.43 4.85 -8.16
C VAL A 130 16.49 5.78 -8.93
N ASP A 131 16.26 5.49 -10.21
CA ASP A 131 15.28 6.24 -11.00
C ASP A 131 13.85 6.05 -10.45
N GLY A 132 13.30 7.10 -9.86
CA GLY A 132 11.93 7.15 -9.35
C GLY A 132 10.88 7.51 -10.41
N SER A 133 11.29 7.77 -11.66
CA SER A 133 10.41 8.22 -12.73
C SER A 133 9.37 7.16 -13.13
N ARG A 134 8.18 7.63 -13.52
CA ARG A 134 7.07 6.79 -13.98
C ARG A 134 6.35 7.42 -15.15
N PRO A 135 5.75 6.62 -16.07
CA PRO A 135 5.22 7.12 -17.32
C PRO A 135 4.16 8.23 -17.21
N PHE A 136 3.38 8.30 -16.14
CA PHE A 136 2.31 9.29 -15.97
C PHE A 136 2.57 10.26 -14.82
N CYS A 137 3.83 10.46 -14.46
CA CYS A 137 4.25 11.31 -13.36
C CYS A 137 5.06 12.50 -13.86
N THR A 138 4.86 13.66 -13.25
CA THR A 138 5.68 14.84 -13.48
C THR A 138 7.02 14.72 -12.73
N GLY A 139 7.99 15.57 -13.06
CA GLY A 139 9.25 15.66 -12.31
C GLY A 139 9.05 16.10 -10.85
N GLY A 140 7.93 16.77 -10.54
CA GLY A 140 7.55 17.16 -9.18
C GLY A 140 6.91 16.04 -8.34
N GLY A 141 6.75 14.84 -8.90
CA GLY A 141 6.18 13.70 -8.17
C GLY A 141 4.65 13.73 -8.05
N VAL A 142 3.95 14.48 -8.90
CA VAL A 142 2.48 14.45 -9.00
C VAL A 142 2.04 13.80 -10.32
N GLY A 143 0.75 13.49 -10.46
CA GLY A 143 0.22 12.94 -11.70
C GLY A 143 0.28 13.92 -12.87
N ALA A 144 0.83 13.52 -14.01
CA ALA A 144 0.88 14.32 -15.22
C ALA A 144 -0.48 14.31 -15.94
N VAL A 145 -1.38 15.21 -15.55
CA VAL A 145 -2.76 15.24 -16.05
C VAL A 145 -3.16 16.65 -16.46
N LEU A 146 -3.75 16.77 -17.65
CA LEU A 146 -4.28 18.01 -18.18
C LEU A 146 -5.82 17.99 -18.18
N SER A 147 -6.42 19.15 -17.93
CA SER A 147 -7.80 19.45 -18.33
C SER A 147 -7.75 20.32 -19.58
N VAL A 148 -8.16 19.74 -20.70
CA VAL A 148 -8.17 20.37 -22.02
C VAL A 148 -9.58 20.89 -22.29
N ILE A 149 -9.73 22.21 -22.42
CA ILE A 149 -11.03 22.86 -22.61
C ILE A 149 -11.11 23.40 -24.04
N GLY A 150 -12.22 23.14 -24.73
CA GLY A 150 -12.47 23.59 -26.09
C GLY A 150 -13.72 22.94 -26.70
N PRO A 151 -14.09 23.30 -27.95
CA PRO A 151 -15.13 22.61 -28.71
C PRO A 151 -14.85 21.12 -28.83
N ARG A 152 -15.91 20.31 -28.72
CA ARG A 152 -15.86 18.85 -28.75
C ARG A 152 -16.44 18.28 -30.03
N ASP A 153 -15.88 17.17 -30.49
CA ASP A 153 -16.45 16.36 -31.56
C ASP A 153 -17.63 15.49 -31.06
N ALA A 154 -18.23 14.72 -31.97
CA ALA A 154 -19.33 13.81 -31.66
C ALA A 154 -18.94 12.65 -30.69
N ARG A 155 -17.65 12.42 -30.46
CA ARG A 155 -17.13 11.42 -29.52
C ARG A 155 -16.76 12.03 -28.17
N GLY A 156 -16.91 13.35 -28.02
CA GLY A 156 -16.58 14.08 -26.80
C GLY A 156 -15.11 14.51 -26.70
N ASN A 157 -14.28 14.31 -27.74
CA ASN A 157 -12.89 14.75 -27.74
C ASN A 157 -12.79 16.24 -28.08
N VAL A 158 -11.90 16.97 -27.42
CA VAL A 158 -11.61 18.36 -27.75
C VAL A 158 -10.78 18.42 -29.03
N VAL A 159 -11.27 19.15 -30.03
CA VAL A 159 -10.63 19.26 -31.36
C VAL A 159 -9.80 20.52 -31.54
N HIS A 160 -10.15 21.60 -30.83
CA HIS A 160 -9.42 22.86 -30.85
C HIS A 160 -9.29 23.37 -29.41
N PRO A 161 -8.24 22.99 -28.69
CA PRO A 161 -8.04 23.48 -27.32
C PRO A 161 -8.03 25.01 -27.29
N THR A 162 -8.73 25.59 -26.32
CA THR A 162 -8.76 27.04 -26.06
C THR A 162 -8.13 27.39 -24.72
N ARG A 163 -8.18 26.45 -23.75
CA ARG A 163 -7.49 26.56 -22.46
C ARG A 163 -7.03 25.17 -22.03
N VAL A 164 -5.80 25.09 -21.51
CA VAL A 164 -5.23 23.84 -21.02
C VAL A 164 -4.66 24.07 -19.62
N VAL A 165 -5.08 23.25 -18.66
CA VAL A 165 -4.68 23.38 -17.25
C VAL A 165 -4.05 22.08 -16.76
N SER A 166 -2.88 22.16 -16.13
CA SER A 166 -2.27 21.06 -15.38
C SER A 166 -2.99 20.91 -14.03
N VAL A 167 -3.87 19.92 -13.91
CA VAL A 167 -4.86 19.86 -12.81
C VAL A 167 -4.29 19.41 -11.48
N ASN A 168 -3.16 18.70 -11.48
CA ASN A 168 -2.48 18.23 -10.26
C ASN A 168 -1.31 19.12 -9.83
N GLU A 169 -1.05 20.21 -10.55
CA GLU A 169 0.02 21.16 -10.26
C GLU A 169 -0.56 22.52 -9.87
N PRO A 170 -0.74 22.79 -8.56
CA PRO A 170 -1.29 24.06 -8.11
C PRO A 170 -0.29 25.20 -8.30
N CYS A 171 -0.78 26.36 -8.74
CA CYS A 171 0.06 27.54 -8.99
C CYS A 171 0.80 28.07 -7.76
N GLN A 172 0.32 27.75 -6.54
CA GLN A 172 0.99 28.19 -5.31
C GLN A 172 2.35 27.49 -5.09
N THR A 173 2.49 26.25 -5.56
CA THR A 173 3.69 25.44 -5.35
C THR A 173 4.43 25.14 -6.65
N THR A 174 3.83 25.43 -7.79
CA THR A 174 4.37 25.12 -9.12
C THR A 174 4.83 26.39 -9.81
N GLN A 175 6.15 26.53 -10.02
CA GLN A 175 6.71 27.68 -10.75
C GLN A 175 6.42 27.61 -12.26
N ALA A 176 6.52 26.42 -12.84
CA ALA A 176 6.23 26.15 -14.24
C ALA A 176 5.60 24.75 -14.36
N PRO A 177 4.49 24.59 -15.10
CA PRO A 177 3.89 23.28 -15.33
C PRO A 177 4.83 22.32 -16.05
N PHE A 178 4.58 21.01 -15.91
CA PHE A 178 5.41 19.96 -16.54
C PHE A 178 5.45 20.02 -18.08
N LEU A 179 4.44 20.64 -18.71
CA LEU A 179 4.40 20.98 -20.12
C LEU A 179 4.22 22.48 -20.30
N THR A 180 4.93 23.09 -21.25
CA THR A 180 4.74 24.51 -21.58
C THR A 180 3.59 24.73 -22.55
N LEU A 181 3.42 23.83 -23.51
CA LEU A 181 2.45 23.91 -24.61
C LEU A 181 1.79 22.54 -24.81
N TYR A 182 0.51 22.55 -25.12
CA TYR A 182 -0.26 21.39 -25.55
C TYR A 182 -1.09 21.80 -26.77
N GLU A 183 -0.84 21.17 -27.93
CA GLU A 183 -1.52 21.47 -29.20
C GLU A 183 -1.53 22.98 -29.55
N GLY A 184 -0.42 23.68 -29.25
CA GLY A 184 -0.27 25.11 -29.52
C GLY A 184 -0.86 26.05 -28.45
N VAL A 185 -1.53 25.52 -27.43
CA VAL A 185 -2.06 26.29 -26.30
C VAL A 185 -1.13 26.22 -25.11
N ARG A 186 -0.89 27.35 -24.45
CA ARG A 186 -0.07 27.41 -23.23
C ARG A 186 -0.74 26.66 -22.09
N VAL A 187 0.00 25.79 -21.42
CA VAL A 187 -0.49 25.09 -20.24
C VAL A 187 -0.36 26.01 -19.02
N GLU A 188 -1.46 26.14 -18.29
CA GLU A 188 -1.56 26.87 -17.03
C GLU A 188 -1.50 25.90 -15.85
N CYS A 189 -1.05 26.36 -14.69
CA CYS A 189 -1.19 25.62 -13.43
C CYS A 189 -2.62 25.73 -12.89
N ALA A 190 -3.03 24.78 -12.04
CA ALA A 190 -4.33 24.79 -11.41
C ALA A 190 -4.44 25.88 -10.33
N LYS A 191 -5.55 26.61 -10.32
CA LYS A 191 -5.90 27.55 -9.25
C LYS A 191 -6.77 26.85 -8.22
N PHE A 192 -6.51 27.13 -6.95
CA PHE A 192 -7.25 26.54 -5.85
C PHE A 192 -8.74 26.94 -5.91
N GLY A 193 -9.63 25.95 -5.82
CA GLY A 193 -11.08 26.16 -5.80
C GLY A 193 -11.76 26.28 -7.17
N GLU A 194 -11.00 26.29 -8.27
CA GLU A 194 -11.59 26.19 -9.62
C GLU A 194 -11.94 24.72 -9.94
N ASP A 195 -13.08 24.51 -10.59
CA ASP A 195 -13.48 23.20 -11.11
C ASP A 195 -13.02 23.05 -12.56
N TYR A 196 -12.18 22.03 -12.80
CA TYR A 196 -11.62 21.71 -14.12
C TYR A 196 -12.29 20.49 -14.77
N ALA A 197 -13.37 19.94 -14.19
CA ALA A 197 -14.09 18.80 -14.72
C ALA A 197 -14.80 19.07 -16.06
N ILE A 198 -14.98 20.36 -16.43
CA ILE A 198 -15.55 20.75 -17.73
C ILE A 198 -14.66 20.38 -18.92
N GLY A 199 -13.35 20.26 -18.70
CA GLY A 199 -12.38 19.90 -19.73
C GLY A 199 -12.29 18.38 -19.95
N GLN A 200 -11.70 17.98 -21.08
CA GLN A 200 -11.29 16.60 -21.30
C GLN A 200 -10.07 16.32 -20.43
N ILE A 201 -10.20 15.34 -19.53
CA ILE A 201 -9.08 14.91 -18.69
C ILE A 201 -8.17 14.02 -19.54
N VAL A 202 -6.92 14.45 -19.71
CA VAL A 202 -5.92 13.77 -20.54
C VAL A 202 -4.70 13.46 -19.67
N PRO A 203 -4.47 12.19 -19.30
CA PRO A 203 -3.20 11.78 -18.68
C PRO A 203 -2.09 11.80 -19.74
N ILE A 204 -0.99 12.48 -19.42
CA ILE A 204 0.15 12.63 -20.33
C ILE A 204 1.20 11.59 -20.00
N ARG A 205 1.55 10.81 -21.01
CA ARG A 205 2.65 9.84 -20.92
C ARG A 205 3.99 10.54 -21.18
N GLY A 206 4.84 10.63 -20.17
CA GLY A 206 6.22 11.09 -20.25
C GLY A 206 7.19 10.03 -20.82
N THR A 207 8.48 10.36 -20.74
CA THR A 207 9.58 9.55 -21.31
C THR A 207 10.12 8.47 -20.39
N ALA A 208 9.52 8.29 -19.21
CA ALA A 208 9.95 7.28 -18.25
C ALA A 208 9.85 5.85 -18.83
N PRO A 209 10.70 4.91 -18.36
CA PRO A 209 10.68 3.52 -18.81
C PRO A 209 9.31 2.86 -18.62
N ALA A 210 8.94 1.94 -19.52
CA ALA A 210 7.71 1.14 -19.40
C ALA A 210 7.73 0.25 -18.14
N HIS A 211 8.92 -0.14 -17.68
CA HIS A 211 9.15 -0.87 -16.44
C HIS A 211 9.96 0.03 -15.49
N PRO A 212 9.29 0.74 -14.55
CA PRO A 212 9.98 1.60 -13.60
C PRO A 212 10.94 0.81 -12.71
N ALA A 213 12.05 1.44 -12.30
CA ALA A 213 13.01 0.81 -11.40
C ALA A 213 12.42 0.56 -10.01
N VAL A 214 11.55 1.46 -9.54
CA VAL A 214 10.78 1.29 -8.30
C VAL A 214 9.63 0.30 -8.52
N PRO A 215 9.58 -0.84 -7.80
CA PRO A 215 8.52 -1.86 -7.93
C PRO A 215 7.12 -1.35 -7.60
N ALA A 216 6.10 -2.08 -8.05
CA ALA A 216 4.70 -1.70 -7.85
C ALA A 216 4.25 -1.77 -6.38
N ASP A 217 4.74 -2.74 -5.61
CA ASP A 217 4.42 -2.92 -4.20
C ASP A 217 5.00 -1.82 -3.29
N ALA A 218 6.09 -1.16 -3.73
CA ALA A 218 6.67 -0.01 -3.05
C ALA A 218 5.77 1.24 -3.06
N VAL A 219 4.88 1.36 -4.05
CA VAL A 219 4.04 2.55 -4.25
C VAL A 219 2.54 2.29 -4.03
N THR A 220 2.11 1.03 -4.14
CA THR A 220 0.72 0.61 -3.97
C THR A 220 0.46 0.10 -2.56
N ALA A 221 -0.60 0.63 -1.94
CA ALA A 221 -1.01 0.18 -0.62
C ALA A 221 -1.61 -1.24 -0.67
N SER A 222 -1.54 -1.95 0.45
CA SER A 222 -2.13 -3.29 0.58
C SER A 222 -3.65 -3.25 0.83
N GLY A 223 -4.33 -4.38 0.59
CA GLY A 223 -5.76 -4.50 0.80
C GLY A 223 -6.18 -4.53 2.28
N SER A 224 -5.31 -5.03 3.17
CA SER A 224 -5.54 -5.01 4.62
C SER A 224 -5.03 -3.73 5.28
N GLY A 225 -4.05 -3.05 4.67
CA GLY A 225 -3.28 -1.99 5.32
C GLY A 225 -2.29 -2.50 6.37
N LEU A 226 -2.21 -3.83 6.59
CA LEU A 226 -1.35 -4.46 7.61
C LEU A 226 -0.37 -5.48 7.02
N ASP A 227 -0.15 -5.43 5.71
CA ASP A 227 0.69 -6.41 4.98
C ASP A 227 2.12 -6.46 5.55
N PRO A 228 2.55 -7.61 6.12
CA PRO A 228 3.90 -7.78 6.64
C PRO A 228 4.94 -8.04 5.54
N ASN A 229 4.49 -8.23 4.29
CA ASN A 229 5.33 -8.72 3.21
C ASN A 229 5.60 -7.67 2.13
N ILE A 230 6.79 -7.76 1.55
CA ILE A 230 7.18 -7.05 0.32
C ILE A 230 7.66 -8.05 -0.74
N SER A 231 7.68 -7.61 -2.00
CA SER A 231 8.26 -8.38 -3.09
C SER A 231 9.78 -8.51 -2.92
N PRO A 232 10.40 -9.59 -3.43
CA PRO A 232 11.85 -9.71 -3.46
C PRO A 232 12.52 -8.57 -4.22
N ALA A 233 11.88 -8.06 -5.28
CA ALA A 233 12.40 -6.93 -6.06
C ALA A 233 12.47 -5.66 -5.22
N TYR A 234 11.43 -5.37 -4.41
CA TYR A 234 11.46 -4.21 -3.53
C TYR A 234 12.44 -4.39 -2.38
N ALA A 235 12.56 -5.60 -1.83
CA ALA A 235 13.57 -5.90 -0.83
C ALA A 235 14.99 -5.69 -1.40
N ASP A 236 15.28 -6.24 -2.58
CA ASP A 236 16.59 -6.14 -3.23
C ASP A 236 16.99 -4.68 -3.53
N LEU A 237 16.02 -3.84 -3.87
CA LEU A 237 16.23 -2.41 -4.13
C LEU A 237 16.76 -1.66 -2.90
N GLN A 238 16.37 -2.08 -1.69
CA GLN A 238 16.75 -1.42 -0.42
C GLN A 238 18.08 -1.90 0.17
N VAL A 239 18.66 -2.98 -0.37
CA VAL A 239 19.86 -3.65 0.17
C VAL A 239 21.03 -2.68 0.32
N ALA A 240 21.29 -1.86 -0.69
CA ALA A 240 22.45 -0.97 -0.70
C ALA A 240 22.39 0.07 0.43
N ARG A 241 21.21 0.64 0.68
CA ARG A 241 21.00 1.60 1.77
C ARG A 241 21.17 0.94 3.12
N VAL A 242 20.51 -0.20 3.34
CA VAL A 242 20.56 -0.90 4.63
C VAL A 242 21.98 -1.40 4.95
N ALA A 243 22.69 -1.93 3.95
CA ALA A 243 24.09 -2.35 4.09
C ALA A 243 24.97 -1.18 4.53
N LYS A 244 24.82 -0.02 3.88
CA LYS A 244 25.57 1.20 4.23
C LYS A 244 25.26 1.67 5.66
N ALA A 245 24.00 1.68 6.06
CA ALA A 245 23.58 2.12 7.39
C ALA A 245 24.05 1.18 8.52
N ARG A 246 24.26 -0.10 8.21
CA ARG A 246 24.74 -1.12 9.16
C ARG A 246 26.24 -1.38 9.08
N HIS A 247 26.98 -0.67 8.21
CA HIS A 247 28.41 -0.87 7.98
C HIS A 247 28.80 -2.32 7.60
N VAL A 248 27.95 -2.97 6.80
CA VAL A 248 28.17 -4.33 6.29
C VAL A 248 28.14 -4.37 4.76
N SER A 249 28.60 -5.47 4.17
CA SER A 249 28.54 -5.63 2.72
C SER A 249 27.10 -5.89 2.22
N PRO A 250 26.76 -5.46 0.99
CA PRO A 250 25.49 -5.82 0.36
C PRO A 250 25.24 -7.34 0.29
N ASP A 251 26.29 -8.14 0.11
CA ASP A 251 26.17 -9.60 0.01
C ASP A 251 25.77 -10.24 1.35
N GLN A 252 26.28 -9.72 2.46
CA GLN A 252 25.84 -10.12 3.79
C GLN A 252 24.36 -9.84 4.04
N ILE A 253 23.83 -8.71 3.54
CA ILE A 253 22.40 -8.40 3.62
C ILE A 253 21.59 -9.34 2.71
N ARG A 254 22.05 -9.59 1.48
CA ARG A 254 21.39 -10.53 0.56
C ARG A 254 21.31 -11.94 1.12
N GLU A 255 22.34 -12.38 1.83
CA GLU A 255 22.33 -13.67 2.53
C GLU A 255 21.19 -13.74 3.56
N VAL A 256 21.05 -12.73 4.42
CA VAL A 256 19.95 -12.69 5.41
C VAL A 256 18.59 -12.62 4.71
N LEU A 257 18.50 -11.82 3.66
CA LEU A 257 17.30 -11.67 2.87
C LEU A 257 16.87 -13.00 2.21
N ALA A 258 17.81 -13.79 1.71
CA ALA A 258 17.53 -15.12 1.15
C ALA A 258 16.91 -16.08 2.18
N HIS A 259 17.34 -16.02 3.44
CA HIS A 259 16.78 -16.83 4.53
C HIS A 259 15.36 -16.40 4.95
N ASN A 260 14.97 -15.15 4.66
CA ASN A 260 13.65 -14.60 4.99
C ASN A 260 12.69 -14.58 3.79
N ARG A 261 13.11 -15.11 2.64
CA ARG A 261 12.23 -15.28 1.47
C ARG A 261 11.31 -16.47 1.69
N SER A 262 10.01 -16.24 1.53
CA SER A 262 9.03 -17.31 1.39
C SER A 262 8.75 -17.53 -0.10
N GLY A 263 8.79 -18.79 -0.54
CA GLY A 263 8.42 -19.18 -1.89
C GLY A 263 6.91 -19.28 -2.09
N ARG A 264 6.50 -19.70 -3.28
CA ARG A 264 5.09 -20.00 -3.57
C ARG A 264 4.63 -21.20 -2.76
N THR A 265 3.43 -21.12 -2.18
CA THR A 265 2.81 -22.25 -1.49
C THR A 265 2.57 -23.38 -2.48
N LEU A 266 3.05 -24.59 -2.17
CA LEU A 266 3.02 -25.76 -3.06
C LEU A 266 3.70 -25.53 -4.43
N GLY A 267 4.52 -24.49 -4.58
CA GLY A 267 5.22 -24.16 -5.82
C GLY A 267 4.44 -23.31 -6.83
N PHE A 268 3.13 -23.08 -6.64
CA PHE A 268 2.31 -22.33 -7.60
C PHE A 268 1.30 -21.35 -7.00
N PHE A 269 0.92 -21.49 -5.73
CA PHE A 269 0.00 -20.55 -5.09
C PHE A 269 0.72 -19.33 -4.50
N GLY A 270 0.16 -18.14 -4.75
CA GLY A 270 0.70 -16.88 -4.26
C GLY A 270 1.98 -16.47 -4.96
N GLU A 271 2.68 -15.48 -4.40
CA GLU A 271 3.90 -14.90 -4.95
C GLU A 271 5.06 -15.02 -3.96
N PRO A 272 6.31 -15.08 -4.42
CA PRO A 272 7.46 -14.99 -3.53
C PRO A 272 7.43 -13.68 -2.76
N CYS A 273 7.73 -13.73 -1.47
CA CYS A 273 7.65 -12.56 -0.60
C CYS A 273 8.72 -12.57 0.49
N VAL A 274 8.95 -11.41 1.10
CA VAL A 274 9.89 -11.21 2.20
C VAL A 274 9.15 -10.59 3.38
N ASN A 275 9.22 -11.23 4.55
CA ASN A 275 8.62 -10.69 5.77
C ASN A 275 9.52 -9.59 6.36
N VAL A 276 9.02 -8.36 6.40
CA VAL A 276 9.83 -7.18 6.75
C VAL A 276 10.22 -7.16 8.23
N LEU A 277 9.27 -7.45 9.13
CA LEU A 277 9.54 -7.45 10.57
C LEU A 277 10.56 -8.54 10.93
N GLN A 278 10.36 -9.75 10.43
CA GLN A 278 11.28 -10.86 10.69
C GLN A 278 12.69 -10.58 10.13
N LEU A 279 12.77 -10.02 8.91
CA LEU A 279 14.04 -9.61 8.31
C LEU A 279 14.75 -8.55 9.16
N ASN A 280 14.04 -7.50 9.57
CA ASN A 280 14.62 -6.42 10.37
C ASN A 280 15.11 -6.92 11.75
N LEU A 281 14.36 -7.81 12.40
CA LEU A 281 14.77 -8.42 13.67
C LEU A 281 16.02 -9.30 13.51
N GLN A 282 16.10 -10.09 12.43
CA GLN A 282 17.28 -10.91 12.17
C GLN A 282 18.51 -10.05 11.88
N LEU A 283 18.33 -8.91 11.19
CA LEU A 283 19.40 -7.94 10.97
C LEU A 283 19.85 -7.28 12.26
N ASP A 284 18.94 -6.94 13.17
CA ASP A 284 19.30 -6.38 14.48
C ASP A 284 20.09 -7.38 15.33
N HIS A 285 19.81 -8.67 15.22
CA HIS A 285 20.57 -9.71 15.91
C HIS A 285 21.94 -9.97 15.27
N LYS A 286 22.02 -10.08 13.93
CA LYS A 286 23.27 -10.44 13.22
C LYS A 286 24.21 -9.24 13.02
N TYR A 287 23.64 -8.07 12.76
CA TYR A 287 24.35 -6.82 12.40
C TYR A 287 23.72 -5.62 13.14
N PRO A 288 23.86 -5.55 14.47
CA PRO A 288 23.28 -4.47 15.27
C PRO A 288 23.83 -3.11 14.83
N VAL A 289 22.94 -2.11 14.77
CA VAL A 289 23.36 -0.72 14.51
C VAL A 289 24.04 -0.20 15.76
N SER A 290 25.29 0.28 15.61
CA SER A 290 25.96 1.00 16.70
C SER A 290 25.21 2.32 16.93
N SER A 291 24.65 2.49 18.13
CA SER A 291 23.97 3.73 18.54
C SER A 291 24.97 4.88 18.70
#